data_AF-A0A139AVM2-F1
#
_entry.id   AF-A0A139AVM2-F1
#
_cell.length_a   1.000
_cell.length_b   1.000
_cell.length_c   1.000
_cell.angle_alpha   90.00
_cell.angle_beta   90.00
_cell.angle_gamma   90.00
#
_symmetry.space_group_name_H-M   'P 1'
#
loop_
_entity.id
_entity.type
_entity.pdbx_description
1 polymer ?
#
loop_
_entity_poly.entity_id
_entity_poly.type
_entity_poly.pdbx_seq_one_letter_code
_entity_poly.pdbx_strand_id
1 'polypeptide(L)'
;MLNHFVRVTGLSQSAQMGALPASYAATSPNAQGGKYYGPDGVGNGALGGYPKLIDPHHNKVVADKSQWAKLWEISEKMTGVKFDI
;
A
#
# COMPACT_ATOMS: atom_id res chain seq x y z
N MET A 1 -14.08 -5.68 -29.65
CA MET A 1 -13.11 -5.88 -28.54
C MET A 1 -12.67 -4.50 -28.06
N LEU A 2 -13.27 -3.99 -26.98
CA LEU A 2 -13.12 -2.59 -26.55
C LEU A 2 -11.97 -2.45 -25.54
N ASN A 3 -10.95 -1.67 -25.91
CA ASN A 3 -9.88 -1.20 -25.01
C ASN A 3 -10.47 -0.40 -23.84
N HIS A 4 -10.53 -0.99 -22.65
CA HIS A 4 -10.87 -0.31 -21.39
C HIS A 4 -9.61 0.12 -20.63
N PHE A 5 -8.75 0.91 -21.26
CA PHE A 5 -7.83 1.76 -20.50
C PHE A 5 -8.55 3.09 -20.26
N VAL A 6 -9.24 3.17 -19.12
CA VAL A 6 -9.78 4.45 -18.64
C VAL A 6 -8.58 5.36 -18.34
N ARG A 7 -8.38 6.38 -19.16
CA ARG A 7 -7.38 7.42 -18.91
C ARG A 7 -7.95 8.34 -17.83
N VAL A 8 -7.62 8.10 -16.57
CA VAL A 8 -7.98 8.99 -15.46
C VAL A 8 -7.07 10.21 -15.49
N THR A 9 -7.26 11.09 -16.48
CA THR A 9 -6.57 12.38 -16.56
C THR A 9 -7.34 13.40 -15.72
N GLY A 10 -6.77 13.81 -14.59
CA GLY A 10 -7.26 14.92 -13.77
C GLY A 10 -7.64 14.59 -12.31
N LEU A 11 -7.82 13.31 -11.96
CA LEU A 11 -8.15 12.85 -10.60
C LEU A 11 -7.01 12.09 -9.92
N SER A 12 -5.86 11.94 -10.59
CA SER A 12 -4.71 11.18 -10.12
C SER A 12 -3.46 12.04 -10.13
N GLN A 13 -2.57 11.82 -9.16
CA GLN A 13 -1.29 12.51 -9.06
C GLN A 13 -0.31 12.06 -10.17
N SER A 14 0.70 12.88 -10.48
CA SER A 14 1.75 12.50 -11.42
C SER A 14 2.47 11.22 -10.95
N ALA A 15 3.10 10.48 -11.87
CA ALA A 15 3.86 9.28 -11.51
C ALA A 15 4.94 9.56 -10.46
N GLN A 16 5.59 10.73 -10.56
CA GLN A 16 6.60 11.20 -9.60
C GLN A 16 6.00 11.37 -8.19
N MET A 17 4.85 12.03 -8.08
CA MET A 17 4.13 12.16 -6.80
C MET A 17 3.62 10.80 -6.31
N GLY A 18 3.13 9.96 -7.23
CA GLY A 18 2.77 8.55 -7.06
C GLY A 18 3.81 7.73 -6.32
N ALA A 19 5.08 7.93 -6.69
CA ALA A 19 6.20 7.17 -6.18
C ALA A 19 6.69 7.64 -4.80
N LEU A 20 6.30 8.83 -4.33
CA LEU A 20 6.84 9.41 -3.10
C LEU A 20 6.60 8.52 -1.86
N PRO A 21 5.40 7.95 -1.60
CA PRO A 21 5.19 7.14 -0.40
C PRO A 21 6.06 5.88 -0.37
N ALA A 22 6.19 5.21 -1.51
CA ALA A 22 7.06 4.03 -1.66
C ALA A 22 8.54 4.41 -1.46
N SER A 23 8.97 5.52 -2.06
CA SER A 23 10.34 6.02 -1.93
C SER A 23 10.66 6.41 -0.48
N TYR A 24 9.74 7.09 0.20
CA TYR A 24 9.86 7.45 1.61
C TYR A 24 9.98 6.20 2.48
N ALA A 25 9.08 5.22 2.32
CA ALA A 25 9.09 3.99 3.10
C ALA A 25 10.39 3.18 2.90
N ALA A 26 10.96 3.21 1.70
CA ALA A 26 12.16 2.46 1.36
C ALA A 26 13.48 3.14 1.79
N THR A 27 13.51 4.48 1.90
CA THR A 27 14.78 5.23 1.99
C THR A 27 14.87 6.22 3.14
N SER A 28 13.75 6.64 3.73
CA SER A 28 13.77 7.64 4.79
C SER A 28 14.35 7.04 6.07
N PRO A 29 15.30 7.71 6.75
CA PRO A 29 15.78 7.27 8.07
C PRO A 29 14.68 7.33 9.14
N ASN A 30 13.59 8.06 8.87
CA ASN A 30 12.43 8.16 9.75
C ASN A 30 11.36 7.10 9.47
N ALA A 31 11.54 6.26 8.44
CA ALA A 31 10.62 5.17 8.15
C ALA A 31 10.75 4.05 9.19
N GLN A 32 9.61 3.50 9.60
CA GLN A 32 9.54 2.40 10.57
C GLN A 32 9.01 1.14 9.90
N GLY A 33 9.62 -0.01 10.21
CA GLY A 33 9.17 -1.32 9.74
C GLY A 33 7.74 -1.62 10.20
N GLY A 34 6.96 -2.27 9.34
CA GLY A 34 5.57 -2.64 9.61
C GLY A 34 4.57 -1.47 9.60
N LYS A 35 4.99 -0.27 9.17
CA LYS A 35 4.10 0.89 9.00
C LYS A 35 3.61 1.05 7.57
N TYR A 36 2.48 1.71 7.42
CA TYR A 36 1.86 2.02 6.13
C TYR A 36 1.98 3.53 5.85
N TYR A 37 2.60 3.87 4.71
CA TYR A 37 2.78 5.25 4.27
C TYR A 37 1.97 5.49 3.00
N GLY A 38 1.16 6.54 2.99
CA GLY A 38 0.34 6.91 1.84
C GLY A 38 0.21 8.43 1.69
N PRO A 39 -0.46 8.90 0.63
CA PRO A 39 -0.65 10.33 0.40
C PRO A 39 -1.54 10.98 1.47
N ASP A 40 -1.23 12.23 1.83
CA ASP A 40 -1.90 13.00 2.88
C ASP A 40 -3.09 13.85 2.42
N GLY A 41 -3.50 13.77 1.15
CA GLY A 41 -4.60 14.58 0.62
C GLY A 41 -5.99 14.12 1.05
N VAL A 42 -6.98 14.87 0.57
CA VAL A 42 -8.40 14.73 0.94
C VAL A 42 -8.94 13.34 0.57
N GLY A 43 -9.84 12.81 1.41
CA GLY A 43 -10.50 11.51 1.17
C GLY A 43 -9.57 10.31 1.41
N ASN A 44 -8.71 10.37 2.43
CA ASN A 44 -7.69 9.36 2.72
C ASN A 44 -6.64 9.21 1.60
N GLY A 45 -6.22 10.33 0.99
CA GLY A 45 -5.22 10.32 -0.07
C GLY A 45 -5.75 10.04 -1.47
N ALA A 46 -7.07 9.97 -1.66
CA ALA A 46 -7.72 9.72 -2.96
C ALA A 46 -7.40 10.80 -4.01
N LEU A 47 -7.04 12.02 -3.59
CA LEU A 47 -6.62 13.11 -4.47
C LEU A 47 -5.10 13.28 -4.58
N GLY A 48 -4.32 12.32 -4.07
CA GLY A 48 -2.86 12.42 -4.00
C GLY A 48 -2.37 13.20 -2.78
N GLY A 49 -1.06 13.48 -2.71
CA GLY A 49 -0.44 14.15 -1.57
C GLY A 49 1.00 13.70 -1.30
N TYR A 50 1.61 14.27 -0.27
CA TYR A 50 2.93 13.87 0.20
C TYR A 50 2.85 12.64 1.12
N PRO A 51 3.97 11.90 1.31
CA PRO A 51 4.00 10.75 2.20
C PRO A 51 3.65 11.12 3.63
N LYS A 52 2.70 10.39 4.21
CA LYS A 52 2.31 10.48 5.62
C LYS A 52 2.10 9.09 6.19
N LEU A 53 2.36 8.94 7.48
CA LEU A 53 2.00 7.73 8.23
C LEU A 53 0.48 7.61 8.31
N ILE A 54 -0.05 6.49 7.84
CA ILE A 54 -1.48 6.18 7.87
C ILE A 54 -1.68 4.95 8.75
N ASP A 55 -2.71 4.97 9.58
CA ASP A 55 -3.18 3.78 10.30
C ASP A 55 -4.26 3.07 9.47
N PRO A 56 -3.94 1.92 8.84
CA PRO A 56 -4.91 1.19 8.03
C PRO A 56 -5.84 0.32 8.89
N HIS A 57 -5.58 0.15 10.20
CA HIS A 57 -6.34 -0.74 11.09
C HIS A 57 -7.71 -0.21 11.49
N HIS A 58 -8.09 1.00 11.05
CA HIS A 58 -9.48 1.45 11.08
C HIS A 58 -10.42 0.49 10.33
N ASN A 59 -9.91 -0.25 9.35
CA ASN A 59 -10.65 -1.34 8.71
C ASN A 59 -10.42 -2.67 9.46
N LYS A 60 -11.50 -3.24 10.02
CA LYS A 60 -11.46 -4.50 10.77
C LYS A 60 -10.90 -5.68 9.98
N VAL A 61 -11.12 -5.71 8.66
CA VAL A 61 -10.56 -6.76 7.78
C VAL A 61 -9.04 -6.65 7.73
N VAL A 62 -8.52 -5.42 7.67
CA VAL A 62 -7.08 -5.17 7.67
C VAL A 62 -6.48 -5.51 9.03
N ALA A 63 -7.21 -5.33 10.14
CA ALA A 63 -6.72 -5.60 11.49
C ALA A 63 -6.78 -7.08 11.92
N ASP A 64 -7.39 -7.98 11.14
CA ASP A 64 -7.55 -9.39 11.52
C ASP A 64 -6.29 -10.21 11.30
N LYS A 65 -5.55 -10.46 12.39
CA LYS A 65 -4.32 -11.26 12.40
C LYS A 65 -4.52 -12.72 11.95
N SER A 66 -5.72 -13.29 12.12
CA SER A 66 -5.99 -14.65 11.67
C SER A 66 -5.98 -14.74 10.14
N GLN A 67 -6.45 -13.68 9.46
CA GLN A 67 -6.39 -13.60 8.00
C GLN A 67 -4.95 -13.42 7.51
N TRP A 68 -4.11 -12.67 8.24
CA TRP A 68 -2.70 -12.50 7.88
C TRP A 68 -1.95 -13.84 7.91
N ALA A 69 -2.11 -14.61 8.99
CA ALA A 69 -1.48 -15.91 9.14
C ALA A 69 -1.94 -16.90 8.05
N LYS A 70 -3.25 -16.95 7.80
CA LYS A 70 -3.82 -17.80 6.75
C LYS A 70 -3.33 -17.41 5.35
N LEU A 71 -3.25 -16.11 5.06
CA LEU A 71 -2.74 -15.63 3.78
C LEU A 71 -1.28 -16.04 3.59
N TRP A 72 -0.44 -15.87 4.62
CA TRP A 72 0.97 -16.26 4.56
C TRP A 72 1.14 -17.75 4.30
N GLU A 73 0.44 -18.61 5.07
CA GLU A 73 0.49 -20.06 4.90
C GLU A 73 0.13 -20.49 3.47
N ILE A 74 -0.94 -19.92 2.92
CA ILE A 74 -1.38 -20.21 1.55
C ILE A 74 -0.34 -19.71 0.53
N SER A 75 0.22 -18.51 0.72
CA SER A 75 1.26 -17.96 -0.17
C SER A 75 2.51 -18.86 -0.21
N GLU A 76 2.99 -19.34 0.93
CA GLU A 76 4.11 -20.29 0.97
C GLU A 76 3.77 -21.61 0.29
N LYS A 77 2.57 -22.15 0.53
CA LYS A 77 2.12 -23.39 -0.13
C LYS A 77 2.01 -23.24 -1.64
N MET A 78 1.52 -22.10 -2.12
CA MET A 78 1.32 -21.83 -3.54
C MET A 78 2.62 -21.56 -4.28
N THR A 79 3.58 -20.90 -3.63
CA THR A 79 4.87 -20.53 -4.25
C THR A 79 5.95 -21.60 -4.03
N GLY A 80 5.77 -22.48 -3.05
CA GLY A 80 6.81 -23.43 -2.61
C GLY A 80 7.97 -22.77 -1.87
N VAL A 81 7.94 -21.45 -1.67
CA VAL A 81 8.94 -20.70 -0.92
C VAL A 81 8.57 -20.73 0.55
N LYS A 82 9.54 -21.07 1.41
CA LYS A 82 9.40 -21.06 2.86
C LYS A 82 10.30 -20.01 3.46
N PHE A 83 9.76 -19.25 4.40
CA PHE A 83 10.52 -18.26 5.16
C PHE A 83 10.75 -18.78 6.58
N ASP A 84 12.01 -18.76 7.01
CA ASP A 84 12.42 -19.00 8.40
C ASP A 84 12.73 -17.64 9.03
N ILE A 85 11.70 -17.03 9.62
CA ILE A 85 11.69 -15.64 10.14
C ILE A 85 11.31 -15.64 11.61
#